data_AF-A0A4Y4M4A4-F1
#
_entry.id   AF-A0A4Y4M4A4-F1
#
_cell.length_a   1.000
_cell.length_b   1.000
_cell.length_c   1.000
_cell.angle_alpha   90.00
_cell.angle_beta   90.00
_cell.angle_gamma   90.00
#
_symmetry.space_group_name_H-M   'P 1'
#
loop_
_entity.id
_entity.type
_entity.pdbx_description
1 polymer ?
#
loop_
_entity_poly.entity_id
_entity_poly.type
_entity_poly.pdbx_seq_one_letter_code
_entity_poly.pdbx_strand_id
1 'polypeptide(L)'
;MSTPLNIIFSWFEKGDIPTEYQFKQTFSSFRHIDEKIRINEVSGLTEAFQETLSIKAFTNHLEDESAHTSVLAKRNASNLTAANINEWKEKLEIKLAATIDGDGNTGNVYTKEQIGEIVNVFQAKDDELFEHLSKMNEILVSDDGDLDTLQEIVGYIKQNREEIELLKQAVIGGSSDDKINLVGIYSNWGAVTYQNQFNDLVYDKIKKIEDAASSEKIKHEERVKGDSRIKHDLDTLSFVMDAYDTVTMFTVPLKVKRIDTNNIEVLFDSLPPNIIQLTIKKI
;
A
#
# COMPACT_ATOMS: atom_id res chain seq x y z
N MET A 1 34.12 -117.42 -6.82
CA MET A 1 34.00 -117.20 -5.36
C MET A 1 35.34 -117.53 -4.75
N SER A 2 35.94 -116.60 -4.01
CA SER A 2 37.19 -116.89 -3.27
C SER A 2 36.90 -117.85 -2.14
N THR A 3 37.79 -118.81 -1.90
CA THR A 3 37.67 -119.73 -0.76
C THR A 3 37.72 -118.92 0.54
N PRO A 4 36.78 -119.11 1.48
CA PRO A 4 36.82 -118.47 2.80
C PRO A 4 38.15 -118.66 3.52
N LEU A 5 38.66 -117.60 4.16
CA LEU A 5 39.97 -117.61 4.84
C LEU A 5 40.08 -118.73 5.89
N ASN A 6 39.00 -119.03 6.61
CA ASN A 6 38.97 -120.11 7.60
C ASN A 6 39.16 -121.51 6.98
N ILE A 7 38.76 -121.70 5.72
CA ILE A 7 38.98 -122.94 4.97
C ILE A 7 40.42 -122.99 4.43
N ILE A 8 40.97 -121.85 4.01
CA ILE A 8 42.39 -121.75 3.60
C ILE A 8 43.30 -122.08 4.77
N PHE A 9 43.03 -121.55 5.97
CA PHE A 9 43.86 -121.76 7.15
C PHE A 9 43.91 -123.22 7.61
N SER A 10 42.83 -124.00 7.43
CA SER A 10 42.83 -125.41 7.86
C SER A 10 43.77 -126.29 7.03
N TRP A 11 44.13 -125.90 5.80
CA TRP A 11 45.06 -126.66 4.96
C TRP A 11 46.53 -126.54 5.36
N PHE A 12 46.84 -125.66 6.33
CA PHE A 12 48.19 -125.39 6.82
C PHE A 12 48.33 -125.67 8.33
N GLU A 13 47.42 -126.47 8.90
CA GLU A 13 47.55 -126.95 10.27
C GLU A 13 48.71 -127.96 10.39
N LYS A 14 49.23 -128.12 11.62
CA LYS A 14 50.53 -128.77 11.86
C LYS A 14 50.57 -130.22 11.35
N GLY A 15 51.30 -130.43 10.26
CA GLY A 15 51.54 -131.74 9.65
C GLY A 15 50.81 -131.96 8.32
N ASP A 16 49.91 -131.05 7.94
CA ASP A 16 49.19 -131.11 6.68
C ASP A 16 49.95 -130.39 5.57
N ILE A 17 49.93 -130.98 4.37
CA ILE A 17 50.55 -130.42 3.16
C ILE A 17 49.42 -130.09 2.19
N PRO A 18 49.26 -128.83 1.75
CA PRO A 18 48.21 -128.48 0.80
C PRO A 18 48.47 -129.18 -0.54
N THR A 19 47.39 -129.60 -1.18
CA THR A 19 47.44 -130.03 -2.59
C THR A 19 47.80 -128.84 -3.49
N GLU A 20 48.30 -129.10 -4.69
CA GLU A 20 48.59 -128.06 -5.69
C GLU A 20 47.37 -127.14 -5.94
N TYR A 21 46.17 -127.73 -5.95
CA TYR A 21 44.93 -126.96 -6.10
C TYR A 21 44.68 -126.02 -4.92
N GLN A 22 44.81 -126.51 -3.68
CA GLN A 22 44.65 -125.71 -2.46
C GLN A 22 45.69 -124.58 -2.37
N PHE A 23 46.93 -124.88 -2.77
CA PHE A 23 47.99 -123.88 -2.87
C PHE A 23 47.64 -122.77 -3.87
N LYS A 24 47.24 -123.13 -5.10
CA LYS A 24 46.81 -122.16 -6.12
C LYS A 24 45.62 -121.32 -5.64
N GLN A 25 44.60 -121.94 -5.03
CA GLN A 25 43.43 -121.22 -4.51
C GLN A 25 43.80 -120.19 -3.44
N THR A 26 44.74 -120.53 -2.55
CA THR A 26 45.22 -119.62 -1.51
C THR A 26 45.82 -118.35 -2.12
N PHE A 27 46.78 -118.49 -3.04
CA PHE A 27 47.44 -117.34 -3.64
C PHE A 27 46.55 -116.56 -4.59
N SER A 28 45.62 -117.22 -5.30
CA SER A 28 44.61 -116.56 -6.13
C SER A 28 43.52 -115.86 -5.33
N SER A 29 43.39 -116.14 -4.02
CA SER A 29 42.45 -115.43 -3.14
C SER A 29 42.97 -114.06 -2.70
N PHE A 30 44.30 -113.88 -2.71
CA PHE A 30 44.93 -112.61 -2.40
C PHE A 30 44.98 -111.75 -3.65
N ARG A 31 44.79 -110.45 -3.43
CA ARG A 31 44.97 -109.46 -4.46
C ARG A 31 46.46 -109.28 -4.76
N HIS A 32 46.83 -109.27 -6.04
CA HIS A 32 48.22 -109.07 -6.43
C HIS A 32 48.57 -107.58 -6.56
N ILE A 33 49.85 -107.24 -6.39
CA ILE A 33 50.31 -105.84 -6.36
C ILE A 33 50.18 -105.12 -7.71
N ASP A 34 50.19 -105.88 -8.80
CA ASP A 34 50.02 -105.44 -10.18
C ASP A 34 48.56 -105.22 -10.57
N GLU A 35 47.61 -105.72 -9.77
CA GLU A 35 46.19 -105.48 -9.99
C GLU A 35 45.82 -104.05 -9.54
N LYS A 36 45.00 -103.32 -10.31
CA LYS A 36 44.48 -101.98 -9.94
C LYS A 36 43.14 -102.07 -9.20
N ILE A 37 42.98 -101.34 -8.09
CA ILE A 37 41.74 -101.37 -7.29
C ILE A 37 40.69 -100.58 -8.08
N ARG A 38 39.52 -101.19 -8.32
CA ARG A 38 38.44 -100.47 -9.00
C ARG A 38 37.75 -99.56 -7.99
N ILE A 39 37.34 -98.37 -8.44
CA ILE A 39 36.75 -97.35 -7.56
C ILE A 39 35.50 -97.85 -6.80
N ASN A 40 34.74 -98.77 -7.40
CA ASN A 40 33.55 -99.36 -6.81
C ASN A 40 33.83 -100.46 -5.77
N GLU A 41 35.10 -100.87 -5.61
CA GLU A 41 35.52 -101.83 -4.58
C GLU A 41 35.86 -101.14 -3.24
N VAL A 42 35.99 -99.81 -3.25
CA VAL A 42 36.26 -99.01 -2.04
C VAL A 42 34.96 -98.39 -1.54
N SER A 43 34.46 -98.90 -0.41
CA SER A 43 33.24 -98.39 0.22
C SER A 43 33.40 -96.91 0.60
N GLY A 44 32.40 -96.08 0.27
CA GLY A 44 32.38 -94.65 0.60
C GLY A 44 33.18 -93.75 -0.34
N LEU A 45 34.02 -94.32 -1.23
CA LEU A 45 34.87 -93.52 -2.12
C LEU A 45 34.08 -92.81 -3.21
N THR A 46 33.03 -93.45 -3.73
CA THR A 46 32.20 -92.86 -4.80
C THR A 46 31.37 -91.71 -4.25
N GLU A 47 30.79 -91.89 -3.06
CA GLU A 47 30.02 -90.88 -2.35
C GLU A 47 30.87 -89.65 -2.01
N ALA A 48 32.10 -89.86 -1.50
CA ALA A 48 33.03 -88.78 -1.21
C ALA A 48 33.39 -87.95 -2.46
N PHE A 49 33.52 -88.58 -3.63
CA PHE A 49 33.75 -87.84 -4.88
C PHE A 49 32.52 -87.08 -5.39
N GLN A 50 31.30 -87.56 -5.09
CA GLN A 50 30.07 -86.86 -5.45
C GLN A 50 29.89 -85.54 -4.68
N GLU A 51 30.46 -85.43 -3.49
CA GLU A 51 30.47 -84.19 -2.70
C GLU A 51 31.52 -83.17 -3.19
N THR A 52 32.41 -83.58 -4.10
CA THR A 52 33.46 -82.70 -4.64
C THR A 52 33.08 -82.18 -6.01
N LEU A 53 33.25 -80.87 -6.21
CA LEU A 53 33.16 -80.27 -7.54
C LEU A 53 34.43 -80.59 -8.33
N SER A 54 34.26 -80.96 -9.60
CA SER A 54 35.41 -81.12 -10.49
C SER A 54 36.13 -79.78 -10.70
N ILE A 55 37.46 -79.81 -10.83
CA ILE A 55 38.27 -78.62 -11.14
C ILE A 55 37.72 -77.90 -12.39
N LYS A 56 37.33 -78.67 -13.42
CA LYS A 56 36.73 -78.13 -14.63
C LYS A 56 35.44 -77.36 -14.36
N ALA A 57 34.54 -77.88 -13.52
CA ALA A 57 33.29 -77.19 -13.18
C ALA A 57 33.57 -75.90 -12.39
N PHE A 58 34.53 -75.94 -11.46
CA PHE A 58 34.95 -74.76 -10.71
C PHE A 58 35.57 -73.69 -11.60
N THR A 59 36.51 -74.06 -12.48
CA THR A 59 37.15 -73.13 -13.42
C THR A 59 36.13 -72.54 -14.38
N ASN A 60 35.24 -73.35 -14.95
CA ASN A 60 34.17 -72.85 -15.82
C ASN A 60 33.28 -71.83 -15.12
N HIS A 61 32.96 -72.03 -13.83
CA HIS A 61 32.17 -71.07 -13.06
C HIS A 61 32.95 -69.78 -12.77
N LEU A 62 34.23 -69.88 -12.46
CA LEU A 62 35.10 -68.73 -12.19
C LEU A 62 35.31 -67.85 -13.45
N GLU A 63 35.41 -68.48 -14.62
CA GLU A 63 35.59 -67.80 -15.90
C GLU A 63 34.28 -67.28 -16.51
N ASP A 64 33.12 -67.72 -16.01
CA ASP A 64 31.81 -67.27 -16.47
C ASP A 64 31.45 -65.91 -15.85
N GLU A 65 31.66 -64.83 -16.61
CA GLU A 65 31.25 -63.47 -16.23
C GLU A 65 29.74 -63.30 -16.00
N SER A 66 28.92 -64.28 -16.39
CA SER A 66 27.47 -64.28 -16.25
C SER A 66 26.97 -65.23 -15.14
N ALA A 67 27.86 -65.90 -14.42
CA ALA A 67 27.50 -66.91 -13.42
C ALA A 67 26.54 -66.40 -12.33
N HIS A 68 26.51 -65.09 -12.09
CA HIS A 68 25.68 -64.46 -11.06
C HIS A 68 24.77 -63.34 -11.57
N THR A 69 24.62 -63.16 -12.89
CA THR A 69 23.87 -62.00 -13.44
C THR A 69 22.37 -62.02 -13.15
N SER A 70 21.83 -63.16 -12.71
CA SER A 70 20.43 -63.30 -12.29
C SER A 70 20.14 -62.70 -10.91
N VAL A 71 21.16 -62.54 -10.06
CA VAL A 71 21.02 -62.09 -8.67
C VAL A 71 21.91 -60.90 -8.32
N LEU A 72 22.99 -60.68 -9.06
CA LEU A 72 23.92 -59.56 -8.86
C LEU A 72 23.92 -58.63 -10.08
N ALA A 73 24.05 -57.33 -9.81
CA ALA A 73 24.35 -56.35 -10.85
C ALA A 73 25.83 -56.38 -11.22
N LYS A 74 26.13 -56.27 -12.51
CA LYS A 74 27.48 -56.01 -13.00
C LYS A 74 27.95 -54.64 -12.51
N ARG A 75 29.26 -54.45 -12.40
CA ARG A 75 29.87 -53.19 -11.96
C ARG A 75 29.45 -51.98 -12.82
N ASN A 76 29.24 -52.20 -14.12
CA ASN A 76 28.77 -51.19 -15.07
C ASN A 76 27.24 -51.16 -15.20
N ALA A 77 26.51 -51.92 -14.38
CA ALA A 77 25.06 -52.06 -14.38
C ALA A 77 24.43 -52.51 -15.72
N SER A 78 25.21 -53.06 -16.66
CA SER A 78 24.72 -53.36 -18.01
C SER A 78 23.70 -54.50 -18.06
N ASN A 79 23.56 -55.28 -16.99
CA ASN A 79 22.55 -56.34 -16.86
C ASN A 79 21.27 -55.88 -16.15
N LEU A 80 21.16 -54.60 -15.78
CA LEU A 80 19.94 -54.06 -15.16
C LEU A 80 18.91 -53.67 -16.22
N THR A 81 17.66 -54.05 -15.97
CA THR A 81 16.51 -53.58 -16.76
C THR A 81 15.96 -52.28 -16.18
N ALA A 82 15.14 -51.56 -16.95
CA ALA A 82 14.44 -50.37 -16.47
C ALA A 82 13.58 -50.64 -15.22
N ALA A 83 12.99 -51.84 -15.11
CA ALA A 83 12.25 -52.25 -13.92
C ALA A 83 13.16 -52.34 -12.69
N ASN A 84 14.32 -52.99 -12.81
CA ASN A 84 15.30 -53.06 -11.71
C ASN A 84 15.74 -51.66 -11.26
N ILE A 85 16.01 -50.76 -12.20
CA ILE A 85 16.42 -49.39 -11.92
C ILE A 85 15.32 -48.64 -11.14
N ASN A 86 14.06 -48.77 -11.55
CA ASN A 86 12.94 -48.10 -10.90
C ASN A 86 12.67 -48.63 -9.48
N GLU A 87 12.66 -49.96 -9.30
CA GLU A 87 12.54 -50.58 -7.97
C GLU A 87 13.68 -50.16 -7.03
N TRP A 88 14.91 -50.08 -7.56
CA TRP A 88 16.05 -49.63 -6.77
C TRP A 88 15.95 -48.15 -6.42
N LYS A 89 15.53 -47.28 -7.34
CA LYS A 89 15.26 -45.87 -7.04
C LYS A 89 14.24 -45.71 -5.92
N GLU A 90 13.19 -46.53 -5.92
CA GLU A 90 12.18 -46.53 -4.86
C GLU A 90 12.76 -47.01 -3.52
N LYS A 91 13.44 -48.17 -3.50
CA LYS A 91 14.02 -48.75 -2.27
C LYS A 91 15.15 -47.92 -1.67
N LEU A 92 15.93 -47.24 -2.52
CA LEU A 92 17.01 -46.33 -2.11
C LEU A 92 16.49 -44.91 -1.84
N GLU A 93 15.18 -44.69 -1.94
CA GLU A 93 14.51 -43.40 -1.72
C GLU A 93 15.06 -42.25 -2.60
N ILE A 94 15.53 -42.57 -3.80
CA ILE A 94 16.02 -41.60 -4.79
C ILE A 94 14.82 -40.99 -5.52
N LYS A 95 14.13 -40.07 -4.84
CA LYS A 95 12.90 -39.43 -5.35
C LYS A 95 13.16 -38.25 -6.29
N LEU A 96 14.25 -37.51 -6.07
CA LEU A 96 14.58 -36.28 -6.80
C LEU A 96 16.11 -36.11 -6.91
N ALA A 97 16.75 -36.95 -7.72
CA ALA A 97 18.17 -36.76 -8.01
C ALA A 97 18.34 -35.57 -8.95
N ALA A 98 19.13 -34.59 -8.52
CA ALA A 98 19.69 -33.56 -9.40
C ALA A 98 20.70 -34.24 -10.33
N THR A 99 20.44 -34.24 -11.63
CA THR A 99 21.38 -34.65 -12.66
C THR A 99 21.97 -33.40 -13.28
N ILE A 100 23.30 -33.29 -13.24
CA ILE A 100 24.03 -32.32 -14.05
C ILE A 100 24.17 -32.86 -15.47
N ASP A 101 24.34 -31.96 -16.44
CA ASP A 101 24.70 -32.33 -17.81
C ASP A 101 25.97 -33.20 -17.80
N GLY A 102 25.93 -34.28 -18.57
CA GLY A 102 27.08 -35.16 -18.82
C GLY A 102 27.35 -35.28 -20.32
N ASP A 103 28.32 -36.11 -20.69
CA ASP A 103 28.68 -36.34 -22.10
C ASP A 103 27.48 -36.87 -22.90
N GLY A 104 26.77 -35.95 -23.57
CA GLY A 104 25.66 -36.24 -24.47
C GLY A 104 24.25 -36.26 -23.85
N ASN A 105 24.09 -35.99 -22.55
CA ASN A 105 22.76 -35.93 -21.91
C ASN A 105 22.59 -34.65 -21.09
N THR A 106 21.50 -33.92 -21.35
CA THR A 106 21.08 -32.79 -20.53
C THR A 106 20.48 -33.30 -19.22
N GLY A 107 20.97 -32.79 -18.11
CA GLY A 107 20.48 -32.99 -16.77
C GLY A 107 19.18 -32.23 -16.50
N ASN A 108 18.69 -32.32 -15.27
CA ASN A 108 17.47 -31.64 -14.82
C ASN A 108 17.74 -30.39 -13.96
N VAL A 109 19.01 -30.02 -13.78
CA VAL A 109 19.44 -28.80 -13.09
C VAL A 109 20.15 -27.86 -14.05
N TYR A 110 20.06 -26.55 -13.77
CA TYR A 110 20.77 -25.53 -14.53
C TYR A 110 22.29 -25.71 -14.39
N THR A 111 23.01 -25.45 -15.49
CA THR A 111 24.47 -25.40 -15.48
C THR A 111 24.97 -24.19 -14.68
N LYS A 112 26.24 -24.21 -14.27
CA LYS A 112 26.85 -23.06 -13.58
C LYS A 112 26.81 -21.78 -14.43
N GLU A 113 26.95 -21.93 -15.75
CA GLU A 113 26.87 -20.83 -16.71
C GLU A 113 25.46 -20.23 -16.73
N GLN A 114 24.43 -21.06 -16.87
CA GLN A 114 23.03 -20.62 -16.83
C GLN A 114 22.66 -19.95 -15.50
N ILE A 115 23.12 -20.49 -14.37
CA ILE A 115 22.94 -19.85 -13.07
C ILE A 115 23.66 -18.49 -13.03
N GLY A 116 24.88 -18.41 -13.58
CA GLY A 116 25.62 -17.15 -13.70
C GLY A 116 24.85 -16.10 -14.50
N GLU A 117 24.28 -16.47 -15.65
CA GLU A 117 23.44 -15.58 -16.45
C GLU A 117 22.21 -15.08 -15.68
N ILE A 118 21.50 -15.97 -14.98
CA ILE A 118 20.34 -15.60 -14.16
C ILE A 118 20.74 -14.62 -13.05
N VAL A 119 21.85 -14.89 -12.35
CA VAL A 119 22.36 -14.03 -11.28
C VAL A 119 22.75 -12.66 -11.84
N ASN A 120 23.42 -12.61 -12.98
CA ASN A 120 23.81 -11.35 -13.62
C ASN A 120 22.58 -10.49 -13.99
N VAL A 121 21.50 -11.11 -14.48
CA VAL A 121 20.24 -10.40 -14.78
C VAL A 121 19.63 -9.81 -13.51
N PHE A 122 19.61 -10.57 -12.41
CA PHE A 122 19.11 -10.04 -11.14
C PHE A 122 19.97 -8.90 -10.61
N GLN A 123 21.28 -9.03 -10.72
CA GLN A 123 22.22 -8.02 -10.25
C GLN A 123 22.06 -6.70 -11.04
N ALA A 124 21.92 -6.78 -12.36
CA ALA A 124 21.63 -5.61 -13.19
C ALA A 124 20.29 -4.93 -12.83
N LYS A 125 19.27 -5.71 -12.43
CA LYS A 125 17.99 -5.16 -11.97
C LYS A 125 18.07 -4.53 -10.59
N ASP A 126 18.89 -5.07 -9.71
CA ASP A 126 19.14 -4.48 -8.40
C ASP A 126 19.87 -3.13 -8.53
N ASP A 127 20.87 -3.07 -9.42
CA ASP A 127 21.58 -1.82 -9.75
C ASP A 127 20.63 -0.75 -10.32
N GLU A 128 19.74 -1.13 -11.27
CA GLU A 128 18.73 -0.24 -11.85
C GLU A 128 17.75 0.29 -10.77
N LEU A 129 17.30 -0.57 -9.86
CA LEU A 129 16.44 -0.17 -8.74
C LEU A 129 17.16 0.78 -7.79
N PHE A 130 18.44 0.53 -7.52
CA PHE A 130 19.26 1.39 -6.68
C PHE A 130 19.45 2.78 -7.28
N GLU A 131 19.66 2.87 -8.59
CA GLU A 131 19.69 4.16 -9.31
C GLU A 131 18.35 4.90 -9.22
N HIS A 132 17.23 4.21 -9.40
CA HIS A 132 15.89 4.82 -9.27
C HIS A 132 15.63 5.32 -7.84
N LEU A 133 15.99 4.54 -6.82
CA LEU A 133 15.89 4.97 -5.43
C LEU A 133 16.74 6.20 -5.15
N SER A 134 17.96 6.25 -5.71
CA SER A 134 18.85 7.39 -5.57
C SER A 134 18.26 8.65 -6.20
N LYS A 135 17.70 8.55 -7.42
CA LYS A 135 17.02 9.66 -8.10
C LYS A 135 15.78 10.13 -7.33
N MET A 136 14.96 9.21 -6.82
CA MET A 136 13.80 9.56 -5.99
C MET A 136 14.23 10.28 -4.72
N ASN A 137 15.25 9.81 -4.03
CA ASN A 137 15.78 10.50 -2.86
C ASN A 137 16.32 11.88 -3.20
N GLU A 138 17.00 12.05 -4.33
CA GLU A 138 17.46 13.37 -4.78
C GLU A 138 16.30 14.34 -5.02
N ILE A 139 15.22 13.87 -5.67
CA ILE A 139 13.99 14.66 -5.89
C ILE A 139 13.30 14.99 -4.57
N LEU A 140 13.23 14.03 -3.63
CA LEU A 140 12.55 14.22 -2.34
C LEU A 140 13.37 15.05 -1.35
N VAL A 141 14.69 15.08 -1.50
CA VAL A 141 15.61 15.88 -0.66
C VAL A 141 15.82 17.28 -1.24
N SER A 142 15.52 17.52 -2.52
CA SER A 142 15.58 18.89 -3.05
C SER A 142 14.60 19.75 -2.28
N ASP A 143 15.11 20.70 -1.48
CA ASP A 143 14.30 21.69 -0.79
C ASP A 143 13.35 22.32 -1.81
N ASP A 144 12.04 22.11 -1.61
CA ASP A 144 11.01 22.62 -2.50
C ASP A 144 10.84 24.12 -2.24
N GLY A 145 11.75 24.90 -2.83
CA GLY A 145 11.76 26.36 -2.71
C GLY A 145 10.45 27.00 -3.19
N ASP A 146 9.72 26.35 -4.09
CA ASP A 146 8.40 26.80 -4.52
C ASP A 146 7.37 26.61 -3.40
N LEU A 147 7.44 25.51 -2.65
CA LEU A 147 6.60 25.29 -1.47
C LEU A 147 6.93 26.28 -0.34
N ASP A 148 8.21 26.54 -0.08
CA ASP A 148 8.64 27.51 0.93
C ASP A 148 8.18 28.94 0.61
N THR A 149 8.31 29.36 -0.65
CA THR A 149 7.84 30.68 -1.09
C THR A 149 6.31 30.79 -1.04
N LEU A 150 5.57 29.73 -1.37
CA LEU A 150 4.11 29.68 -1.16
C LEU A 150 3.75 29.82 0.31
N GLN A 151 4.49 29.18 1.21
CA GLN A 151 4.28 29.29 2.65
C GLN A 151 4.53 30.73 3.14
N GLU A 152 5.56 31.41 2.62
CA GLU A 152 5.84 32.82 2.91
C GLU A 152 4.68 33.73 2.44
N ILE A 153 4.19 33.53 1.21
CA ILE A 153 3.05 34.27 0.66
C ILE A 153 1.79 34.05 1.52
N VAL A 154 1.52 32.82 1.94
CA VAL A 154 0.41 32.51 2.85
C VAL A 154 0.57 33.24 4.19
N GLY A 155 1.81 33.37 4.69
CA GLY A 155 2.15 34.19 5.84
C GLY A 155 1.75 35.66 5.64
N TYR A 156 2.20 36.28 4.55
CA TYR A 156 1.84 37.67 4.23
C TYR A 156 0.32 37.87 4.07
N ILE A 157 -0.39 36.94 3.42
CA ILE A 157 -1.85 37.04 3.27
C ILE A 157 -2.56 37.02 4.63
N LYS A 158 -2.11 36.17 5.56
CA LYS A 158 -2.67 36.11 6.92
C LYS A 158 -2.43 37.42 7.67
N GLN A 159 -1.21 37.95 7.61
CA GLN A 159 -0.88 39.23 8.23
C GLN A 159 -1.71 40.37 7.64
N ASN A 160 -1.77 40.48 6.31
CA ASN A 160 -2.58 41.49 5.63
C ASN A 160 -4.06 41.43 6.03
N ARG A 161 -4.60 40.21 6.23
CA ARG A 161 -5.97 40.02 6.70
C ARG A 161 -6.17 40.58 8.10
N GLU A 162 -5.24 40.32 9.03
CA GLU A 162 -5.30 40.87 10.39
C GLU A 162 -5.22 42.40 10.38
N GLU A 163 -4.32 42.97 9.59
CA GLU A 163 -4.18 44.42 9.43
C GLU A 163 -5.46 45.05 8.88
N ILE A 164 -6.11 44.43 7.88
CA ILE A 164 -7.39 44.89 7.35
C ILE A 164 -8.50 44.84 8.40
N GLU A 165 -8.56 43.81 9.24
CA GLU A 165 -9.56 43.74 10.32
C GLU A 165 -9.33 44.84 11.38
N LEU A 166 -8.07 45.13 11.73
CA LEU A 166 -7.73 46.27 12.59
C LEU A 166 -8.17 47.60 11.95
N LEU A 167 -7.93 47.78 10.66
CA LEU A 167 -8.38 48.97 9.91
C LEU A 167 -9.90 49.07 9.86
N LYS A 168 -10.63 47.97 9.61
CA LYS A 168 -12.10 47.95 9.66
C LYS A 168 -12.61 48.36 11.03
N GLN A 169 -12.00 47.86 12.10
CA GLN A 169 -12.38 48.26 13.47
C GLN A 169 -12.12 49.75 13.71
N ALA A 170 -11.00 50.28 13.23
CA ALA A 170 -10.68 51.71 13.31
C ALA A 170 -11.66 52.58 12.49
N VAL A 171 -12.06 52.15 11.29
CA VAL A 171 -12.98 52.91 10.41
C VAL A 171 -14.42 52.83 10.91
N ILE A 172 -14.90 51.66 11.37
CA ILE A 172 -16.27 51.48 11.85
C ILE A 172 -16.46 52.11 13.25
N GLY A 173 -15.42 52.15 14.09
CA GLY A 173 -15.48 52.72 15.44
C GLY A 173 -14.98 54.16 15.59
N GLY A 174 -14.37 54.75 14.55
CA GLY A 174 -13.44 55.88 14.74
C GLY A 174 -13.75 57.19 14.05
N SER A 175 -14.51 57.25 12.94
CA SER A 175 -14.82 58.52 12.29
C SER A 175 -16.23 59.03 12.65
N SER A 176 -16.47 59.30 13.94
CA SER A 176 -17.44 60.36 14.25
C SER A 176 -16.70 61.69 14.15
N ASP A 177 -17.33 62.69 13.52
CA ASP A 177 -16.78 64.04 13.33
C ASP A 177 -16.38 64.71 14.67
N ASP A 178 -16.89 64.18 15.78
CA ASP A 178 -16.63 64.59 17.17
C ASP A 178 -15.18 64.41 17.63
N LYS A 179 -14.32 63.74 16.84
CA LYS A 179 -12.89 63.52 17.16
C LYS A 179 -11.95 64.23 16.20
N ILE A 180 -12.46 64.93 15.19
CA ILE A 180 -11.64 65.64 14.21
C ILE A 180 -11.38 67.06 14.72
N ASN A 181 -10.13 67.37 15.05
CA ASN A 181 -9.75 68.72 15.47
C ASN A 181 -9.91 69.71 14.31
N LEU A 182 -10.52 70.86 14.62
CA LEU A 182 -10.69 71.95 13.66
C LEU A 182 -9.33 72.58 13.35
N VAL A 183 -8.92 72.59 12.09
CA VAL A 183 -7.64 73.18 11.66
C VAL A 183 -7.85 74.66 11.32
N GLY A 184 -7.42 75.56 12.21
CA GLY A 184 -7.47 77.01 12.00
C GLY A 184 -7.96 77.78 13.22
N ILE A 185 -7.78 79.11 13.21
CA ILE A 185 -8.25 79.99 14.29
C ILE A 185 -9.50 80.73 13.81
N TYR A 186 -10.65 80.38 14.38
CA TYR A 186 -11.96 80.94 14.01
C TYR A 186 -12.50 81.84 15.12
N SER A 187 -11.76 82.89 15.46
CA SER A 187 -12.05 83.78 16.60
C SER A 187 -13.48 84.35 16.61
N ASN A 188 -14.09 84.51 15.43
CA ASN A 188 -15.44 85.06 15.25
C ASN A 188 -16.57 84.01 15.40
N TRP A 189 -16.20 82.74 15.63
CA TRP A 189 -17.11 81.59 15.73
C TRP A 189 -17.14 80.97 17.13
N GLY A 190 -16.44 81.56 18.11
CA GLY A 190 -16.38 81.08 19.49
C GLY A 190 -15.30 80.02 19.71
N ALA A 191 -15.24 79.45 20.92
CA ALA A 191 -14.29 78.41 21.28
C ALA A 191 -14.73 77.05 20.72
N VAL A 192 -14.38 76.77 19.47
CA VAL A 192 -14.60 75.49 18.79
C VAL A 192 -13.31 74.70 18.71
N THR A 193 -13.34 73.43 19.12
CA THR A 193 -12.16 72.55 19.11
C THR A 193 -12.29 71.47 18.04
N TYR A 194 -13.51 70.98 17.82
CA TYR A 194 -13.79 69.89 16.90
C TYR A 194 -14.63 70.36 15.69
N GLN A 195 -14.47 69.67 14.57
CA GLN A 195 -15.13 70.00 13.30
C GLN A 195 -16.66 69.91 13.40
N ASN A 196 -17.20 68.96 14.17
CA ASN A 196 -18.64 68.86 14.43
C ASN A 196 -19.21 70.12 15.11
N GLN A 197 -18.53 70.64 16.12
CA GLN A 197 -18.94 71.84 16.87
C GLN A 197 -18.98 73.07 15.97
N PHE A 198 -18.01 73.18 15.06
CA PHE A 198 -17.98 74.24 14.08
C PHE A 198 -19.13 74.10 13.07
N ASN A 199 -19.39 72.89 12.58
CA ASN A 199 -20.49 72.63 11.65
C ASN A 199 -21.85 72.99 12.27
N ASP A 200 -22.08 72.64 13.54
CA ASP A 200 -23.31 73.00 14.27
C ASP A 200 -23.49 74.52 14.39
N LEU A 201 -22.41 75.24 14.75
CA LEU A 201 -22.46 76.70 14.88
C LEU A 201 -22.65 77.41 13.53
N VAL A 202 -22.05 76.88 12.46
CA VAL A 202 -22.26 77.37 11.09
C VAL A 202 -23.71 77.16 10.69
N TYR A 203 -24.25 75.96 10.90
CA TYR A 203 -25.65 75.67 10.61
C TYR A 203 -26.59 76.61 11.37
N ASP A 204 -26.40 76.78 12.68
CA ASP A 204 -27.23 77.66 13.49
C ASP A 204 -27.16 79.12 13.05
N LYS A 205 -25.98 79.62 12.65
CA LYS A 205 -25.86 80.99 12.13
C LYS A 205 -26.53 81.14 10.77
N ILE A 206 -26.34 80.18 9.86
CA ILE A 206 -27.01 80.20 8.55
C ILE A 206 -28.52 80.17 8.77
N LYS A 207 -29.02 79.25 9.61
CA LYS A 207 -30.44 79.15 9.94
C LYS A 207 -30.99 80.44 10.54
N LYS A 208 -30.29 81.07 11.48
CA LYS A 208 -30.68 82.38 12.02
C LYS A 208 -30.69 83.48 10.97
N ILE A 209 -29.76 83.46 10.01
CA ILE A 209 -29.73 84.40 8.89
C ILE A 209 -30.89 84.12 7.93
N GLU A 210 -31.18 82.87 7.61
CA GLU A 210 -32.31 82.46 6.77
C GLU A 210 -33.66 82.81 7.41
N ASP A 211 -33.79 82.55 8.71
CA ASP A 211 -34.96 82.92 9.53
C ASP A 211 -35.12 84.45 9.61
N ALA A 212 -34.02 85.21 9.71
CA ALA A 212 -34.07 86.68 9.74
C ALA A 212 -34.27 87.32 8.36
N ALA A 213 -33.84 86.67 7.27
CA ALA A 213 -33.99 87.14 5.90
C ALA A 213 -35.38 86.83 5.31
N SER A 214 -36.11 85.87 5.87
CA SER A 214 -37.49 85.55 5.48
C SER A 214 -38.48 86.39 6.28
N SER A 215 -38.76 87.64 5.85
CA SER A 215 -39.78 88.49 6.49
C SER A 215 -41.21 87.97 6.37
N GLU A 216 -41.45 86.89 5.60
CA GLU A 216 -42.61 86.02 5.72
C GLU A 216 -42.15 84.56 5.61
N LYS A 217 -42.48 83.72 6.59
CA LYS A 217 -42.26 82.27 6.51
C LYS A 217 -43.15 81.73 5.38
N ILE A 218 -42.55 81.37 4.24
CA ILE A 218 -43.29 80.87 3.06
C ILE A 218 -43.32 79.35 2.98
N LYS A 219 -42.56 78.64 3.83
CA LYS A 219 -42.42 77.17 3.80
C LYS A 219 -42.25 76.60 5.21
N HIS A 220 -42.85 75.44 5.48
CA HIS A 220 -42.68 74.65 6.70
C HIS A 220 -42.45 73.18 6.31
N GLU A 221 -41.49 72.52 6.94
CA GLU A 221 -41.17 71.12 6.68
C GLU A 221 -41.17 70.34 7.98
N GLU A 222 -41.78 69.15 7.98
CA GLU A 222 -41.89 68.31 9.17
C GLU A 222 -41.96 66.83 8.80
N ARG A 223 -41.47 65.96 9.68
CA ARG A 223 -41.50 64.51 9.49
C ARG A 223 -42.52 63.88 10.42
N VAL A 224 -43.41 63.07 9.86
CA VAL A 224 -44.48 62.41 10.61
C VAL A 224 -44.49 60.90 10.37
N LYS A 225 -45.01 60.14 11.34
CA LYS A 225 -45.17 58.67 11.26
C LYS A 225 -46.65 58.22 11.18
N GLY A 226 -47.57 59.16 10.97
CA GLY A 226 -49.01 58.93 10.94
C GLY A 226 -49.78 60.23 11.16
N ASP A 227 -51.07 60.10 11.43
CA ASP A 227 -51.96 61.25 11.64
C ASP A 227 -51.39 62.21 12.68
N SER A 228 -51.28 63.48 12.31
CA SER A 228 -50.54 64.46 13.10
C SER A 228 -51.16 65.85 12.97
N ARG A 229 -51.14 66.59 14.08
CA ARG A 229 -51.46 68.01 14.09
C ARG A 229 -50.17 68.81 13.95
N ILE A 230 -50.10 69.66 12.95
CA ILE A 230 -48.90 70.39 12.53
C ILE A 230 -49.13 71.88 12.76
N LYS A 231 -48.18 72.51 13.46
CA LYS A 231 -48.12 73.97 13.62
C LYS A 231 -47.07 74.52 12.66
N HIS A 232 -47.51 75.10 11.54
CA HIS A 232 -46.64 75.55 10.46
C HIS A 232 -46.26 77.04 10.53
N ASP A 233 -47.01 77.86 11.26
CA ASP A 233 -46.73 79.30 11.46
C ASP A 233 -46.51 80.09 10.15
N LEU A 234 -47.33 79.83 9.11
CA LEU A 234 -47.22 80.49 7.79
C LEU A 234 -48.25 81.62 7.61
N ASP A 235 -49.11 81.84 8.60
CA ASP A 235 -50.23 82.80 8.64
C ASP A 235 -51.06 82.83 7.34
N THR A 236 -51.47 81.65 6.88
CA THR A 236 -52.22 81.46 5.63
C THR A 236 -53.12 80.23 5.70
N LEU A 237 -54.29 80.31 5.06
CA LEU A 237 -55.11 79.14 4.75
C LEU A 237 -54.85 78.60 3.33
N SER A 238 -54.13 79.38 2.52
CA SER A 238 -53.78 79.06 1.14
C SER A 238 -52.35 78.53 1.09
N PHE A 239 -52.23 77.22 0.92
CA PHE A 239 -50.95 76.53 0.83
C PHE A 239 -51.02 75.34 -0.14
N VAL A 240 -49.88 75.00 -0.73
CA VAL A 240 -49.65 73.69 -1.36
C VAL A 240 -48.93 72.81 -0.36
N MET A 241 -49.27 71.52 -0.32
CA MET A 241 -48.55 70.56 0.50
C MET A 241 -48.08 69.39 -0.35
N ASP A 242 -46.81 69.04 -0.20
CA ASP A 242 -46.19 67.87 -0.80
C ASP A 242 -45.77 66.90 0.30
N ALA A 243 -45.89 65.61 0.04
CA ALA A 243 -45.62 64.56 1.00
C ALA A 243 -45.05 63.34 0.32
N TYR A 244 -43.92 62.83 0.81
CA TYR A 244 -43.29 61.65 0.25
C TYR A 244 -42.67 60.76 1.34
N ASP A 245 -42.60 59.47 1.04
CA ASP A 245 -41.97 58.46 1.89
C ASP A 245 -40.44 58.64 1.87
N THR A 246 -39.82 58.78 3.04
CA THR A 246 -38.37 59.06 3.15
C THR A 246 -37.46 57.92 2.72
N VAL A 247 -37.98 56.69 2.61
CA VAL A 247 -37.23 55.50 2.18
C VAL A 247 -37.50 55.23 0.70
N THR A 248 -38.77 55.22 0.28
CA THR A 248 -39.15 54.85 -1.09
C THR A 248 -39.19 56.02 -2.06
N MET A 249 -39.17 57.26 -1.56
CA MET A 249 -39.22 58.51 -2.31
C MET A 249 -40.50 58.72 -3.14
N PHE A 250 -41.52 57.87 -2.99
CA PHE A 250 -42.81 58.06 -3.64
C PHE A 250 -43.68 59.07 -2.90
N THR A 251 -44.39 59.90 -3.65
CA THR A 251 -45.41 60.81 -3.12
C THR A 251 -46.54 60.03 -2.45
N VAL A 252 -46.93 60.45 -1.26
CA VAL A 252 -47.97 59.80 -0.45
C VAL A 252 -49.25 60.64 -0.49
N PRO A 253 -50.38 60.08 -0.95
CA PRO A 253 -51.65 60.76 -0.88
C PRO A 253 -52.08 60.92 0.59
N LEU A 254 -52.63 62.08 0.92
CA LEU A 254 -53.08 62.41 2.27
C LEU A 254 -54.29 63.33 2.22
N LYS A 255 -54.97 63.46 3.35
CA LYS A 255 -56.07 64.39 3.55
C LYS A 255 -55.62 65.47 4.53
N VAL A 256 -55.93 66.72 4.22
CA VAL A 256 -55.59 67.87 5.08
C VAL A 256 -56.85 68.56 5.55
N LYS A 257 -56.95 68.74 6.86
CA LYS A 257 -57.97 69.57 7.48
C LYS A 257 -57.32 70.85 8.00
N ARG A 258 -57.80 72.00 7.52
CA ARG A 258 -57.35 73.31 7.97
C ARG A 258 -58.03 73.64 9.30
N ILE A 259 -57.24 73.99 10.33
CA ILE A 259 -57.78 74.36 11.64
C ILE A 259 -57.83 75.89 11.76
N ASP A 260 -56.70 76.56 11.52
CA ASP A 260 -56.55 78.01 11.51
C ASP A 260 -55.39 78.42 10.56
N THR A 261 -55.00 79.70 10.54
CA THR A 261 -53.95 80.21 9.64
C THR A 261 -52.56 79.65 9.91
N ASN A 262 -52.33 78.95 11.03
CA ASN A 262 -51.03 78.42 11.42
C ASN A 262 -51.05 76.93 11.75
N ASN A 263 -52.21 76.29 11.82
CA ASN A 263 -52.37 74.90 12.24
C ASN A 263 -53.21 74.08 11.25
N ILE A 264 -52.74 72.87 10.96
CA ILE A 264 -53.45 71.88 10.16
C ILE A 264 -53.43 70.51 10.83
N GLU A 265 -54.34 69.65 10.43
CA GLU A 265 -54.36 68.23 10.78
C GLU A 265 -54.21 67.41 9.50
N VAL A 266 -53.21 66.53 9.49
CA VAL A 266 -52.91 65.65 8.37
C VAL A 266 -53.37 64.25 8.74
N LEU A 267 -54.16 63.66 7.84
CA LEU A 267 -54.77 62.35 8.01
C LEU A 267 -54.35 61.46 6.85
N PHE A 268 -53.90 60.26 7.17
CA PHE A 268 -53.55 59.22 6.20
C PHE A 268 -54.68 58.20 6.13
N ASP A 269 -54.93 57.66 4.94
CA ASP A 269 -55.95 56.62 4.77
C ASP A 269 -55.56 55.30 5.46
N SER A 270 -54.25 55.11 5.71
CA SER A 270 -53.69 54.03 6.51
C SER A 270 -52.39 54.49 7.18
N LEU A 271 -51.99 53.84 8.28
CA LEU A 271 -50.76 54.21 8.99
C LEU A 271 -49.55 53.99 8.05
N PRO A 272 -48.75 55.04 7.76
CA PRO A 272 -47.65 54.91 6.83
C PRO A 272 -46.56 53.99 7.42
N PRO A 273 -45.97 53.09 6.61
CA PRO A 273 -44.97 52.15 7.08
C PRO A 273 -43.63 52.81 7.42
N ASN A 274 -43.31 53.92 6.75
CA ASN A 274 -42.09 54.70 6.94
C ASN A 274 -42.41 56.13 7.37
N ILE A 275 -41.38 56.88 7.77
CA ILE A 275 -41.50 58.30 8.07
C ILE A 275 -41.83 59.05 6.76
N ILE A 276 -42.85 59.88 6.80
CA ILE A 276 -43.26 60.74 5.68
C ILE A 276 -42.69 62.14 5.91
N GLN A 277 -42.02 62.68 4.90
CA GLN A 277 -41.59 64.07 4.87
C GLN A 277 -42.73 64.91 4.31
N LEU A 278 -43.16 65.90 5.08
CA LEU A 278 -44.17 66.88 4.68
C LEU A 278 -43.50 68.22 4.39
N THR A 279 -43.97 68.87 3.34
CA THR A 279 -43.56 70.22 2.94
C THR A 279 -44.79 71.06 2.66
N ILE A 280 -45.04 72.06 3.50
CA ILE A 280 -46.15 73.02 3.36
C ILE A 280 -45.57 74.32 2.81
N LYS A 281 -46.13 74.84 1.73
CA LYS A 281 -45.71 76.09 1.12
C LYS A 281 -46.88 77.05 0.97
N LYS A 282 -46.77 78.24 1.55
CA LYS A 282 -47.71 79.36 1.39
C LYS A 282 -47.82 79.72 -0.09
N ILE A 283 -49.05 79.90 -0.58
CA ILE A 283 -49.35 80.44 -1.92
C ILE A 283 -49.56 81.95 -1.80
#